data_AF-A0A563ESY1-F1
#
_entry.id   AF-A0A563ESY1-F1
#
_cell.length_a   1.000
_cell.length_b   1.000
_cell.length_c   1.000
_cell.angle_alpha   90.00
_cell.angle_beta   90.00
_cell.angle_gamma   90.00
#
_symmetry.space_group_name_H-M   'P 1'
#
loop_
_entity.id
_entity.type
_entity.pdbx_description
1 polymer ?
#
loop_
_entity_poly.entity_id
_entity_poly.type
_entity_poly.pdbx_seq_one_letter_code
_entity_poly.pdbx_strand_id
1 'polypeptide(L)'
;MAQSKEDSIRQTYLGLRLAMIVLVALLFLSIVVQAVTSRCLQDSVSAYYYTPVRAVFIGTLCAIGACLIIYRGNTDRENVLLDYSGFLAFIVAFVPTEVNESCPPSYRPGAELPAAIGNNVGVAFVMGFVAAGAALLLKWLRPASDSKLSPKAKVLIGLALGLLTAGLLFFLLARDAFEDIGHGAAAIAFFVGIIAVVVLNAMRYAKDNELNWYSFKNKYFDVAVAMAVTLVVCGVAAAVGFGPWLFFLQVLLIGEFVVFWSFQTNELRGKVTGEQA
;
A
#
# COMPACT_ATOMS: atom_id res chain seq x y z
N MET A 1 -34.85 -7.43 -5.37
CA MET A 1 -33.79 -7.29 -6.38
C MET A 1 -32.72 -6.27 -5.96
N ALA A 2 -33.08 -5.08 -5.46
CA ALA A 2 -32.11 -4.09 -4.97
C ALA A 2 -31.24 -4.60 -3.79
N GLN A 3 -31.85 -5.24 -2.79
CA GLN A 3 -31.16 -5.77 -1.61
C GLN A 3 -30.11 -6.85 -1.97
N SER A 4 -30.46 -7.81 -2.84
CA SER A 4 -29.51 -8.81 -3.36
C SER A 4 -28.32 -8.20 -4.11
N LYS A 5 -28.51 -7.06 -4.79
CA LYS A 5 -27.42 -6.33 -5.46
C LYS A 5 -26.51 -5.63 -4.46
N GLU A 6 -27.07 -5.00 -3.43
CA GLU A 6 -26.31 -4.37 -2.34
C GLU A 6 -25.48 -5.40 -1.56
N ASP A 7 -26.07 -6.57 -1.26
CA ASP A 7 -25.38 -7.65 -0.57
C ASP A 7 -24.22 -8.20 -1.40
N SER A 8 -24.42 -8.37 -2.71
CA SER A 8 -23.36 -8.79 -3.64
C SER A 8 -22.19 -7.79 -3.67
N ILE A 9 -22.50 -6.49 -3.66
CA ILE A 9 -21.49 -5.43 -3.58
C ILE A 9 -20.74 -5.54 -2.25
N ARG A 10 -21.44 -5.60 -1.11
CA ARG A 10 -20.79 -5.71 0.21
C ARG A 10 -19.91 -6.94 0.32
N GLN A 11 -20.32 -8.08 -0.23
CA GLN A 11 -19.53 -9.31 -0.28
C GLN A 11 -18.24 -9.13 -1.10
N THR A 12 -18.30 -8.44 -2.24
CA THR A 12 -17.09 -8.15 -3.03
C THR A 12 -16.10 -7.29 -2.24
N TYR A 13 -16.59 -6.25 -1.55
CA TYR A 13 -15.73 -5.40 -0.71
C TYR A 13 -15.12 -6.17 0.46
N LEU A 14 -15.92 -7.04 1.09
CA LEU A 14 -15.41 -7.91 2.15
C LEU A 14 -14.34 -8.88 1.62
N GLY A 15 -14.56 -9.46 0.44
CA GLY A 15 -13.60 -10.33 -0.23
C GLY A 15 -12.29 -9.61 -0.52
N LEU A 16 -12.33 -8.37 -1.02
CA LEU A 16 -11.12 -7.56 -1.25
C LEU A 16 -10.33 -7.30 0.03
N ARG A 17 -11.00 -6.95 1.13
CA ARG A 17 -10.31 -6.70 2.41
C ARG A 17 -9.74 -7.97 3.00
N LEU A 18 -10.48 -9.07 2.96
CA LEU A 18 -9.99 -10.37 3.41
C LEU A 18 -8.80 -10.85 2.57
N ALA A 19 -8.84 -10.65 1.25
CA ALA A 19 -7.74 -10.97 0.36
C ALA A 19 -6.46 -10.21 0.77
N MET A 20 -6.53 -8.92 1.07
CA MET A 20 -5.37 -8.15 1.55
C MET A 20 -4.79 -8.72 2.86
N ILE A 21 -5.65 -9.08 3.82
CA ILE A 21 -5.22 -9.69 5.10
C ILE A 21 -4.53 -11.05 4.84
N VAL A 22 -5.12 -11.90 4.00
CA VAL A 22 -4.58 -13.22 3.65
C VAL A 22 -3.25 -13.09 2.89
N LEU A 23 -3.11 -12.13 1.98
CA LEU A 23 -1.88 -11.88 1.23
C LEU A 23 -0.73 -11.42 2.13
N VAL A 24 -1.03 -10.59 3.14
CA VAL A 24 -0.04 -10.21 4.17
C VAL A 24 0.36 -11.41 5.02
N ALA A 25 -0.61 -12.21 5.46
CA ALA A 25 -0.33 -13.43 6.22
C ALA A 25 0.53 -14.43 5.41
N LEU A 26 0.26 -14.58 4.11
CA LEU A 26 1.07 -15.37 3.18
C LEU A 26 2.53 -14.87 3.13
N LEU A 27 2.72 -13.55 3.00
CA LEU A 27 4.06 -12.95 2.99
C LEU A 27 4.80 -13.19 4.31
N PHE A 28 4.17 -12.93 5.45
CA PHE A 28 4.78 -13.13 6.76
C PHE A 28 5.10 -14.59 7.03
N LEU A 29 4.22 -15.52 6.65
CA LEU A 29 4.50 -16.95 6.77
C LEU A 29 5.72 -17.35 5.93
N SER A 30 5.81 -16.87 4.69
CA SER A 30 6.95 -17.14 3.81
C SER A 30 8.26 -16.59 4.38
N ILE A 31 8.24 -15.38 4.95
CA ILE A 31 9.36 -14.76 5.65
C ILE A 31 9.79 -15.59 6.87
N VAL A 32 8.85 -16.02 7.72
CA VAL A 32 9.14 -16.82 8.90
C VAL A 32 9.75 -18.16 8.52
N VAL A 33 9.17 -18.86 7.54
CA VAL A 33 9.72 -20.13 7.04
C VAL A 33 11.15 -19.92 6.54
N GLN A 34 11.40 -18.89 5.74
CA GLN A 34 12.75 -18.59 5.24
C GLN A 34 13.73 -18.19 6.34
N ALA A 35 13.31 -17.38 7.32
CA ALA A 35 14.16 -16.95 8.43
C ALA A 35 14.58 -18.14 9.30
N VAL A 36 13.67 -19.08 9.55
CA VAL A 36 13.94 -20.30 10.32
C VAL A 36 14.86 -21.25 9.55
N THR A 37 14.62 -21.47 8.26
CA THR A 37 15.44 -22.40 7.45
C THR A 37 16.86 -21.88 7.22
N SER A 38 17.02 -20.59 6.95
CA SER A 38 18.33 -19.95 6.76
C SER A 38 19.02 -19.55 8.06
N ARG A 39 18.34 -19.66 9.22
CA ARG A 39 18.79 -19.21 10.55
C ARG A 39 19.25 -17.75 10.56
N CYS A 40 18.64 -16.94 9.69
CA CYS A 40 19.08 -15.58 9.44
C CYS A 40 17.87 -14.71 9.05
N LEU A 41 17.70 -13.59 9.75
CA LEU A 41 16.65 -12.63 9.49
C LEU A 41 17.22 -11.52 8.60
N GLN A 42 16.51 -11.19 7.52
CA GLN A 42 16.94 -10.10 6.63
C GLN A 42 16.71 -8.74 7.28
N ASP A 43 17.53 -7.75 6.93
CA ASP A 43 17.47 -6.39 7.52
C ASP A 43 16.25 -5.58 7.08
N SER A 44 15.51 -6.02 6.06
CA SER A 44 14.22 -5.47 5.66
C SER A 44 13.28 -6.54 5.08
N VAL A 45 11.97 -6.27 5.04
CA VAL A 45 11.00 -7.13 4.32
C VAL A 45 11.32 -7.15 2.83
N SER A 46 11.70 -6.02 2.24
CA SER A 46 12.08 -5.95 0.83
C SER A 46 13.32 -6.77 0.48
N ALA A 47 14.26 -6.98 1.41
CA ALA A 47 15.47 -7.77 1.15
C ALA A 47 15.16 -9.26 0.87
N TYR A 48 13.98 -9.75 1.24
CA TYR A 48 13.50 -11.08 0.85
C TYR A 48 13.32 -11.25 -0.68
N TYR A 49 13.37 -10.17 -1.45
CA TYR A 49 13.51 -10.19 -2.91
C TYR A 49 14.69 -11.05 -3.39
N TYR A 50 15.78 -11.12 -2.61
CA TYR A 50 17.00 -11.86 -2.94
C TYR A 50 17.04 -13.26 -2.29
N THR A 51 15.88 -13.80 -1.93
CA THR A 51 15.73 -15.11 -1.28
C THR A 51 14.69 -15.95 -2.04
N PRO A 52 14.42 -17.23 -1.68
CA PRO A 52 13.37 -18.02 -2.31
C PRO A 52 11.97 -17.42 -2.12
N VAL A 53 11.80 -16.47 -1.18
CA VAL A 53 10.55 -15.74 -0.92
C VAL A 53 10.18 -14.76 -2.06
N ARG A 54 11.10 -14.47 -2.98
CA ARG A 54 10.93 -13.48 -4.06
C ARG A 54 9.58 -13.55 -4.78
N ALA A 55 9.15 -14.75 -5.17
CA ALA A 55 7.89 -14.93 -5.89
C ALA A 55 6.68 -14.53 -5.03
N VAL A 56 6.67 -14.91 -3.75
CA VAL A 56 5.62 -14.54 -2.80
C VAL A 56 5.64 -13.03 -2.55
N PHE A 57 6.82 -12.43 -2.38
CA PHE A 57 6.97 -10.99 -2.19
C PHE A 57 6.39 -10.19 -3.36
N ILE A 58 6.83 -10.47 -4.59
CA ILE A 58 6.36 -9.78 -5.80
C ILE A 58 4.85 -10.03 -6.01
N GLY A 59 4.41 -11.28 -5.89
CA GLY A 59 3.01 -11.66 -6.06
C GLY A 59 2.09 -10.95 -5.07
N THR A 60 2.48 -10.91 -3.79
CA THR A 60 1.72 -10.21 -2.73
C THR A 60 1.64 -8.72 -3.00
N LEU A 61 2.74 -8.05 -3.37
CA LEU A 61 2.73 -6.62 -3.66
C LEU A 61 1.85 -6.27 -4.87
N CYS A 62 1.96 -7.02 -5.96
CA CYS A 62 1.10 -6.83 -7.15
C CYS A 62 -0.38 -7.05 -6.81
N ALA A 63 -0.70 -8.10 -6.05
CA ALA A 63 -2.07 -8.40 -5.67
C ALA A 63 -2.65 -7.35 -4.71
N ILE A 64 -1.89 -6.94 -3.69
CA ILE A 64 -2.28 -5.83 -2.80
C ILE A 64 -2.44 -4.55 -3.60
N GLY A 65 -1.50 -4.23 -4.50
CA GLY A 65 -1.56 -3.04 -5.35
C GLY A 65 -2.84 -2.98 -6.18
N ALA A 66 -3.21 -4.10 -6.82
CA ALA A 66 -4.48 -4.23 -7.53
C ALA A 66 -5.69 -4.09 -6.61
N CYS A 67 -5.68 -4.73 -5.43
CA CYS A 67 -6.75 -4.61 -4.45
C CYS A 67 -6.96 -3.15 -4.00
N LEU A 68 -5.88 -2.39 -3.76
CA LEU A 68 -5.94 -0.99 -3.36
C LEU A 68 -6.53 -0.09 -4.46
N ILE A 69 -6.19 -0.32 -5.73
CA ILE A 69 -6.74 0.43 -6.88
C ILE A 69 -8.22 0.11 -7.11
N ILE A 70 -8.61 -1.15 -6.95
CA ILE A 70 -10.01 -1.58 -7.17
C ILE A 70 -10.90 -1.12 -6.02
N TYR A 71 -10.38 -1.15 -4.80
CA TYR A 71 -11.13 -0.80 -3.61
C TYR A 71 -11.53 0.68 -3.62
N ARG A 72 -12.83 0.96 -3.57
CA ARG A 72 -13.32 2.34 -3.41
C ARG A 72 -13.55 2.63 -1.92
N GLY A 73 -12.69 3.49 -1.38
CA GLY A 73 -12.89 4.12 -0.10
C GLY A 73 -14.16 4.97 -0.03
N ASN A 74 -14.39 5.54 1.13
CA ASN A 74 -15.63 6.25 1.43
C ASN A 74 -15.60 7.70 0.91
N THR A 75 -14.43 8.20 0.50
CA THR A 75 -14.27 9.56 -0.02
C THR A 75 -13.39 9.57 -1.27
N ASP A 76 -13.60 10.55 -2.14
CA ASP A 76 -12.77 10.74 -3.33
C ASP A 76 -11.28 10.91 -3.01
N ARG A 77 -10.95 11.51 -1.85
CA ARG A 77 -9.56 11.69 -1.40
C ARG A 77 -8.91 10.37 -1.05
N GLU A 78 -9.64 9.52 -0.34
CA GLU A 78 -9.20 8.16 0.02
C GLU A 78 -8.97 7.33 -1.25
N ASN A 79 -9.87 7.43 -2.23
CA ASN A 79 -9.73 6.74 -3.52
C ASN A 79 -8.43 7.11 -4.24
N VAL A 80 -8.12 8.41 -4.34
CA VAL A 80 -6.90 8.85 -5.04
C VAL A 80 -5.63 8.37 -4.33
N LEU A 81 -5.61 8.41 -2.99
CA LEU A 81 -4.46 7.94 -2.22
C LEU A 81 -4.29 6.42 -2.31
N LEU A 82 -5.38 5.66 -2.29
CA LEU A 82 -5.36 4.20 -2.45
C LEU A 82 -4.96 3.80 -3.88
N ASP A 83 -5.50 4.45 -4.91
CA ASP A 83 -5.15 4.22 -6.31
C ASP A 83 -3.64 4.48 -6.52
N TYR A 84 -3.12 5.60 -6.00
CA TYR A 84 -1.71 5.94 -6.13
C TYR A 84 -0.79 5.03 -5.30
N SER A 85 -1.18 4.67 -4.06
CA SER A 85 -0.44 3.70 -3.25
C SER A 85 -0.42 2.33 -3.93
N GLY A 86 -1.52 1.91 -4.53
CA GLY A 86 -1.58 0.66 -5.28
C GLY A 86 -0.63 0.65 -6.48
N PHE A 87 -0.50 1.77 -7.20
CA PHE A 87 0.51 1.92 -8.25
C PHE A 87 1.93 1.83 -7.69
N LEU A 88 2.24 2.50 -6.58
CA LEU A 88 3.56 2.44 -5.95
C LEU A 88 3.93 1.03 -5.50
N ALA A 89 2.98 0.20 -5.08
CA ALA A 89 3.22 -1.20 -4.75
C ALA A 89 3.80 -2.00 -5.94
N PHE A 90 3.37 -1.71 -7.18
CA PHE A 90 3.97 -2.32 -8.38
C PHE A 90 5.41 -1.86 -8.58
N ILE A 91 5.72 -0.58 -8.33
CA ILE A 91 7.09 -0.07 -8.43
C ILE A 91 7.98 -0.75 -7.39
N VAL A 92 7.53 -0.88 -6.15
CA VAL A 92 8.25 -1.60 -5.08
C VAL A 92 8.46 -3.08 -5.44
N ALA A 93 7.52 -3.70 -6.16
CA ALA A 93 7.63 -5.08 -6.61
C ALA A 93 8.63 -5.27 -7.76
N PHE A 94 8.73 -4.28 -8.66
CA PHE A 94 9.53 -4.39 -9.89
C PHE A 94 10.95 -3.83 -9.77
N VAL A 95 11.17 -2.91 -8.84
CA VAL A 95 12.50 -2.37 -8.53
C VAL A 95 13.03 -3.08 -7.28
N PRO A 96 14.14 -3.83 -7.38
CA PRO A 96 14.77 -4.45 -6.22
C PRO A 96 15.24 -3.39 -5.20
N THR A 97 15.28 -3.77 -3.92
CA THR A 97 15.96 -2.96 -2.89
C THR A 97 17.47 -3.15 -2.96
N GLU A 98 18.25 -2.32 -2.28
CA GLU A 98 19.68 -2.57 -2.11
C GLU A 98 19.96 -3.93 -1.44
N VAL A 99 20.98 -4.64 -1.94
CA VAL A 99 21.43 -5.89 -1.35
C VAL A 99 22.18 -5.57 -0.06
N ASN A 100 21.76 -6.19 1.03
CA ASN A 100 22.47 -6.14 2.30
C ASN A 100 23.19 -7.47 2.55
N GLU A 101 24.48 -7.40 2.87
CA GLU A 101 25.33 -8.58 3.08
C GLU A 101 25.32 -9.10 4.54
N SER A 102 24.62 -8.44 5.47
CA SER A 102 24.41 -8.91 6.85
C SER A 102 23.81 -10.33 6.88
N CYS A 103 22.92 -10.61 5.94
CA CYS A 103 22.30 -11.91 5.74
C CYS A 103 22.44 -12.33 4.26
N PRO A 104 23.38 -13.23 3.92
CA PRO A 104 23.76 -13.48 2.53
C PRO A 104 22.54 -13.81 1.64
N PRO A 105 22.39 -13.15 0.48
CA PRO A 105 21.30 -13.44 -0.44
C PRO A 105 21.47 -14.85 -1.02
N SER A 106 20.41 -15.65 -0.97
CA SER A 106 20.42 -16.99 -1.59
C SER A 106 20.12 -16.95 -3.09
N TYR A 107 19.70 -15.79 -3.61
CA TYR A 107 19.40 -15.57 -5.02
C TYR A 107 19.89 -14.17 -5.42
N ARG A 108 20.83 -14.11 -6.36
CA ARG A 108 21.24 -12.87 -7.03
C ARG A 108 20.69 -12.90 -8.47
N PRO A 109 19.86 -11.93 -8.87
CA PRO A 109 19.44 -11.81 -10.25
C PRO A 109 20.67 -11.70 -11.17
N GLY A 110 20.63 -12.40 -12.31
CA GLY A 110 21.71 -12.34 -13.30
C GLY A 110 21.74 -11.02 -14.09
N ALA A 111 22.52 -11.00 -15.18
CA ALA A 111 22.72 -9.84 -16.05
C ALA A 111 21.43 -9.24 -16.66
N GLU A 112 20.33 -10.00 -16.65
CA GLU A 112 19.02 -9.58 -17.16
C GLU A 112 18.28 -8.61 -16.22
N LEU A 113 18.78 -8.34 -15.01
CA LEU A 113 18.05 -7.53 -14.03
C LEU A 113 17.74 -6.10 -14.52
N PRO A 114 18.69 -5.32 -15.07
CA PRO A 114 18.39 -3.97 -15.57
C PRO A 114 17.38 -3.99 -16.72
N ALA A 115 17.47 -4.99 -17.59
CA ALA A 115 16.51 -5.19 -18.68
C ALA A 115 15.10 -5.51 -18.14
N ALA A 116 15.01 -6.37 -17.12
CA ALA A 116 13.76 -6.71 -16.46
C ALA A 116 13.13 -5.50 -15.74
N ILE A 117 13.94 -4.70 -15.02
CA ILE A 117 13.48 -3.43 -14.44
C ILE A 117 12.94 -2.53 -15.55
N GLY A 118 13.65 -2.44 -16.68
CA GLY A 118 13.28 -1.57 -17.78
C GLY A 118 11.95 -1.93 -18.42
N ASN A 119 11.76 -3.21 -18.70
CA ASN A 119 10.51 -3.72 -19.23
C ASN A 119 9.37 -3.55 -18.21
N ASN A 120 9.54 -4.02 -16.99
CA ASN A 120 8.45 -4.12 -16.02
C ASN A 120 8.02 -2.75 -15.50
N VAL A 121 8.97 -1.88 -15.17
CA VAL A 121 8.67 -0.51 -14.72
C VAL A 121 8.14 0.34 -15.87
N GLY A 122 8.70 0.18 -17.08
CA GLY A 122 8.18 0.86 -18.28
C GLY A 122 6.72 0.52 -18.54
N VAL A 123 6.38 -0.77 -18.53
CA VAL A 123 5.00 -1.25 -18.67
C VAL A 123 4.12 -0.77 -17.50
N ALA A 124 4.63 -0.76 -16.27
CA ALA A 124 3.88 -0.26 -15.12
C ALA A 124 3.49 1.21 -15.30
N PHE A 125 4.42 2.09 -15.72
CA PHE A 125 4.10 3.50 -15.98
C PHE A 125 3.09 3.65 -17.11
N VAL A 126 3.26 2.95 -18.24
CA VAL A 126 2.29 2.98 -19.35
C VAL A 126 0.89 2.58 -18.85
N MET A 127 0.79 1.47 -18.13
CA MET A 127 -0.48 1.00 -17.58
C MET A 127 -1.04 1.94 -16.50
N GLY A 128 -0.19 2.60 -15.72
CA GLY A 128 -0.58 3.64 -14.77
C GLY A 128 -1.26 4.83 -15.46
N PHE A 129 -0.68 5.33 -16.55
CA PHE A 129 -1.28 6.38 -17.36
C PHE A 129 -2.57 5.92 -18.05
N VAL A 130 -2.61 4.70 -18.59
CA VAL A 130 -3.82 4.13 -19.19
C VAL A 130 -4.94 4.02 -18.16
N ALA A 131 -4.65 3.51 -16.96
CA ALA A 131 -5.63 3.39 -15.88
C ALA A 131 -6.14 4.76 -15.41
N ALA A 132 -5.24 5.73 -15.23
CA ALA A 132 -5.62 7.09 -14.88
C ALA A 132 -6.49 7.76 -15.96
N GLY A 133 -6.11 7.61 -17.23
CA GLY A 133 -6.88 8.10 -18.38
C GLY A 133 -8.25 7.44 -18.47
N ALA A 134 -8.34 6.12 -18.30
CA ALA A 134 -9.59 5.38 -18.28
C ALA A 134 -10.50 5.84 -17.12
N ALA A 135 -9.95 6.05 -15.92
CA ALA A 135 -10.71 6.55 -14.77
C ALA A 135 -11.29 7.95 -15.03
N LEU A 136 -10.50 8.85 -15.61
CA LEU A 136 -10.95 10.19 -15.98
C LEU A 136 -11.99 10.16 -17.12
N LEU A 137 -11.79 9.31 -18.13
CA LEU A 137 -12.71 9.13 -19.24
C LEU A 137 -14.06 8.57 -18.77
N LEU A 138 -14.06 7.51 -17.94
CA LEU A 138 -15.28 6.94 -17.37
C LEU A 138 -16.06 7.97 -16.56
N LYS A 139 -15.36 8.84 -15.83
CA LYS A 139 -15.97 9.95 -15.09
C LYS A 139 -16.59 10.99 -16.03
N TRP A 140 -15.90 11.31 -17.13
CA TRP A 140 -16.39 12.25 -18.13
C TRP A 140 -17.62 11.71 -18.90
N LEU A 141 -17.62 10.42 -19.25
CA LEU A 141 -18.70 9.74 -19.96
C LEU A 141 -19.93 9.46 -19.10
N ARG A 142 -19.79 9.39 -17.78
CA ARG A 142 -20.91 9.16 -16.84
C ARG A 142 -21.04 10.32 -15.84
N PRO A 143 -21.46 11.52 -16.26
CA PRO A 143 -21.63 12.67 -15.36
C PRO A 143 -22.77 12.50 -14.34
N ALA A 144 -23.62 11.48 -14.51
CA ALA A 144 -24.90 11.32 -13.80
C ALA A 144 -24.80 10.85 -12.33
N SER A 145 -23.65 11.00 -11.68
CA SER A 145 -23.53 10.85 -10.22
C SER A 145 -23.44 12.24 -9.60
N ASP A 146 -24.47 12.65 -8.87
CA ASP A 146 -24.66 14.00 -8.29
C ASP A 146 -23.54 14.49 -7.35
N SER A 147 -22.51 13.69 -7.06
CA SER A 147 -21.35 14.11 -6.26
C SER A 147 -20.25 14.73 -7.13
N LYS A 148 -20.26 16.07 -7.24
CA LYS A 148 -19.11 16.81 -7.77
C LYS A 148 -17.85 16.48 -6.94
N LEU A 149 -16.72 16.21 -7.62
CA LEU A 149 -15.42 16.03 -6.95
C LEU A 149 -15.16 17.18 -5.97
N SER A 150 -14.81 16.82 -4.74
CA SER A 150 -14.32 17.80 -3.77
C SER A 150 -13.12 18.57 -4.35
N PRO A 151 -13.00 19.89 -4.14
CA PRO A 151 -11.84 20.66 -4.59
C PRO A 151 -10.50 20.05 -4.15
N LYS A 152 -10.45 19.51 -2.92
CA LYS A 152 -9.29 18.82 -2.38
C LYS A 152 -8.96 17.54 -3.16
N ALA A 153 -9.97 16.81 -3.64
CA ALA A 153 -9.77 15.61 -4.45
C ALA A 153 -9.19 15.96 -5.83
N LYS A 154 -9.62 17.07 -6.45
CA LYS A 154 -9.03 17.54 -7.71
C LYS A 154 -7.55 17.89 -7.56
N VAL A 155 -7.18 18.56 -6.47
CA VAL A 155 -5.79 18.85 -6.13
C VAL A 155 -4.99 17.56 -5.97
N LEU A 156 -5.52 16.57 -5.23
CA LEU A 156 -4.86 15.27 -5.08
C LEU A 156 -4.72 14.51 -6.40
N ILE A 157 -5.71 14.55 -7.29
CA ILE A 157 -5.61 13.95 -8.63
C ILE A 157 -4.50 14.61 -9.43
N GLY A 158 -4.46 15.96 -9.45
CA GLY A 158 -3.40 16.70 -10.12
C GLY A 158 -2.02 16.39 -9.55
N LEU A 159 -1.91 16.29 -8.22
CA LEU A 159 -0.67 15.90 -7.54
C LEU A 159 -0.27 14.46 -7.90
N ALA A 160 -1.19 13.50 -7.85
CA ALA A 160 -0.91 12.09 -8.19
C ALA A 160 -0.46 11.94 -9.65
N LEU A 161 -1.11 12.64 -10.60
CA LEU A 161 -0.70 12.67 -12.01
C LEU A 161 0.67 13.35 -12.18
N GLY A 162 0.91 14.44 -11.46
CA GLY A 162 2.20 15.13 -11.44
C GLY A 162 3.32 14.23 -10.93
N LEU A 163 3.09 13.51 -9.83
CA LEU A 163 4.05 12.56 -9.26
C LEU A 163 4.24 11.32 -10.15
N LEU A 164 3.18 10.81 -10.79
CA LEU A 164 3.28 9.74 -11.78
C LEU A 164 4.16 10.17 -12.97
N THR A 165 3.96 11.39 -13.45
CA THR A 165 4.76 11.98 -14.54
C THR A 165 6.20 12.23 -14.11
N ALA A 166 6.42 12.78 -12.91
CA ALA A 166 7.74 12.97 -12.35
C ALA A 166 8.49 11.63 -12.18
N GLY A 167 7.80 10.59 -11.72
CA GLY A 167 8.36 9.23 -11.64
C GLY A 167 8.74 8.67 -13.00
N LEU A 168 7.90 8.85 -14.03
CA LEU A 168 8.22 8.45 -15.40
C LEU A 168 9.43 9.22 -15.94
N LEU A 169 9.47 10.55 -15.76
CA LEU A 169 10.60 11.36 -16.19
C LEU A 169 11.88 10.97 -15.44
N PHE A 170 11.81 10.69 -14.15
CA PHE A 170 12.95 10.20 -13.37
C PHE A 170 13.47 8.87 -13.94
N PHE A 171 12.56 7.93 -14.23
CA PHE A 171 12.89 6.65 -14.85
C PHE A 171 13.52 6.77 -16.25
N LEU A 172 13.04 7.70 -17.08
CA LEU A 172 13.52 7.89 -18.45
C LEU A 172 14.81 8.71 -18.55
N LEU A 173 14.97 9.72 -17.68
CA LEU A 173 16.05 10.70 -17.78
C LEU A 173 17.24 10.40 -16.85
N ALA A 174 17.01 9.68 -15.74
CA ALA A 174 18.03 9.37 -14.75
C ALA A 174 17.91 7.91 -14.31
N ARG A 175 18.05 7.00 -15.28
CA ARG A 175 17.76 5.58 -15.11
C ARG A 175 18.62 4.90 -14.04
N ASP A 176 19.92 5.17 -14.00
CA ASP A 176 20.82 4.56 -13.01
C ASP A 176 20.41 4.96 -11.58
N ALA A 177 20.18 6.25 -11.36
CA ALA A 177 19.67 6.75 -10.07
C ALA A 177 18.29 6.17 -9.73
N PHE A 178 17.41 5.96 -10.72
CA PHE A 178 16.12 5.30 -10.49
C PHE A 178 16.30 3.85 -10.03
N GLU A 179 17.25 3.11 -10.60
CA GLU A 179 17.54 1.74 -10.17
C GLU A 179 18.10 1.70 -8.75
N ASP A 180 18.88 2.71 -8.35
CA ASP A 180 19.45 2.80 -7.00
C ASP A 180 18.40 3.18 -5.94
N ILE A 181 17.66 4.29 -6.14
CA ILE A 181 16.80 4.86 -5.08
C ILE A 181 15.29 4.66 -5.34
N GLY A 182 14.90 4.19 -6.52
CA GLY A 182 13.49 4.09 -6.94
C GLY A 182 12.66 3.20 -6.03
N HIS A 183 13.23 2.08 -5.56
CA HIS A 183 12.56 1.21 -4.58
C HIS A 183 12.28 1.96 -3.28
N GLY A 184 13.31 2.57 -2.68
CA GLY A 184 13.20 3.28 -1.41
C GLY A 184 12.22 4.45 -1.48
N ALA A 185 12.31 5.25 -2.55
CA ALA A 185 11.40 6.37 -2.79
C ALA A 185 9.94 5.91 -2.92
N ALA A 186 9.69 4.83 -3.69
CA ALA A 186 8.35 4.29 -3.86
C ALA A 186 7.79 3.68 -2.57
N ALA A 187 8.62 2.97 -1.80
CA ALA A 187 8.23 2.37 -0.52
C ALA A 187 7.87 3.43 0.53
N ILE A 188 8.67 4.50 0.64
CA ILE A 188 8.37 5.62 1.54
C ILE A 188 7.06 6.29 1.11
N ALA A 189 6.91 6.62 -0.17
CA ALA A 189 5.70 7.24 -0.69
C ALA A 189 4.45 6.37 -0.48
N PHE A 190 4.60 5.04 -0.60
CA PHE A 190 3.54 4.06 -0.33
C PHE A 190 3.07 4.16 1.12
N PHE A 191 3.98 4.06 2.09
CA PHE A 191 3.62 4.13 3.51
C PHE A 191 3.04 5.50 3.89
N VAL A 192 3.57 6.60 3.34
CA VAL A 192 2.99 7.94 3.52
C VAL A 192 1.55 8.00 3.01
N GLY A 193 1.28 7.42 1.83
CA GLY A 193 -0.07 7.32 1.27
C GLY A 193 -1.02 6.53 2.17
N ILE A 194 -0.59 5.37 2.67
CA ILE A 194 -1.36 4.54 3.60
C ILE A 194 -1.64 5.26 4.92
N ILE A 195 -0.63 5.89 5.53
CA ILE A 195 -0.81 6.67 6.77
C ILE A 195 -1.81 7.82 6.54
N ALA A 196 -1.72 8.51 5.40
CA ALA A 196 -2.68 9.56 5.04
C ALA A 196 -4.12 9.01 4.92
N VAL A 197 -4.30 7.80 4.38
CA VAL A 197 -5.61 7.11 4.35
C VAL A 197 -6.12 6.82 5.76
N VAL A 198 -5.28 6.32 6.65
CA VAL A 198 -5.66 6.05 8.06
C VAL A 198 -6.08 7.34 8.76
N VAL A 199 -5.31 8.42 8.61
CA VAL A 199 -5.62 9.74 9.18
C VAL A 199 -6.93 10.32 8.62
N LEU A 200 -7.18 10.19 7.31
CA LEU A 200 -8.45 10.60 6.71
C LEU A 200 -9.64 9.80 7.27
N ASN A 201 -9.46 8.50 7.53
CA ASN A 201 -10.47 7.68 8.18
C ASN A 201 -10.69 8.07 9.64
N ALA A 202 -9.63 8.40 10.39
CA ALA A 202 -9.74 8.91 11.76
C ALA A 202 -10.52 10.22 11.83
N MET A 203 -10.20 11.18 10.97
CA MET A 203 -10.94 12.45 10.90
C MET A 203 -12.41 12.25 10.54
N ARG A 204 -12.71 11.30 9.64
CA ARG A 204 -14.08 11.00 9.25
C ARG A 204 -14.85 10.34 10.39
N TYR A 205 -14.29 9.28 10.98
CA TYR A 205 -14.95 8.57 12.08
C TYR A 205 -15.28 9.50 13.23
N ALA A 206 -14.38 10.44 13.55
CA ALA A 206 -14.63 11.44 14.57
C ALA A 206 -15.78 12.38 14.20
N LYS A 207 -15.82 12.84 12.95
CA LYS A 207 -16.94 13.66 12.44
C LYS A 207 -18.28 12.91 12.52
N ASP A 208 -18.30 11.64 12.11
CA ASP A 208 -19.52 10.83 12.04
C ASP A 208 -20.06 10.46 13.43
N ASN A 209 -19.21 10.46 14.46
CA ASN A 209 -19.56 10.11 15.85
C ASN A 209 -19.52 11.32 16.80
N GLU A 210 -19.44 12.55 16.29
CA GLU A 210 -19.36 13.79 17.07
C GLU A 210 -18.23 13.78 18.12
N LEU A 211 -17.11 13.15 17.78
CA LEU A 211 -15.90 13.09 18.61
C LEU A 211 -14.85 14.10 18.12
N ASN A 212 -13.91 14.44 19.02
CA ASN A 212 -12.63 15.00 18.59
C ASN A 212 -11.82 13.95 17.83
N TRP A 213 -11.12 14.35 16.77
CA TRP A 213 -10.38 13.40 15.95
C TRP A 213 -9.23 12.70 16.68
N TYR A 214 -8.68 13.35 17.72
CA TYR A 214 -7.65 12.83 18.62
C TYR A 214 -8.20 12.10 19.86
N SER A 215 -9.47 11.71 19.85
CA SER A 215 -10.07 10.95 20.95
C SER A 215 -9.62 9.49 20.92
N PHE A 216 -9.22 8.93 22.07
CA PHE A 216 -8.96 7.48 22.23
C PHE A 216 -10.23 6.60 22.09
N LYS A 217 -11.41 7.20 21.94
CA LYS A 217 -12.61 6.47 21.50
C LYS A 217 -12.61 6.22 19.97
N ASN A 218 -11.72 6.89 19.24
CA ASN A 218 -11.57 6.75 17.81
C ASN A 218 -10.51 5.70 17.49
N LYS A 219 -10.95 4.46 17.25
CA LYS A 219 -10.05 3.34 16.91
C LYS A 219 -9.11 3.61 15.72
N TYR A 220 -9.49 4.48 14.79
CA TYR A 220 -8.62 4.85 13.66
C TYR A 220 -7.55 5.87 14.06
N PHE A 221 -7.82 6.71 15.06
CA PHE A 221 -6.80 7.56 15.67
C PHE A 221 -5.77 6.72 16.41
N ASP A 222 -6.21 5.68 17.15
CA ASP A 222 -5.29 4.76 17.84
C ASP A 222 -4.32 4.09 16.85
N VAL A 223 -4.80 3.66 15.68
CA VAL A 223 -3.92 3.11 14.62
C VAL A 223 -2.98 4.19 14.07
N ALA A 224 -3.45 5.42 13.86
CA ALA A 224 -2.59 6.51 13.38
C ALA A 224 -1.48 6.86 14.39
N VAL A 225 -1.81 6.85 15.69
CA VAL A 225 -0.84 7.05 16.77
C VAL A 225 0.15 5.89 16.81
N ALA A 226 -0.31 4.64 16.70
CA ALA A 226 0.56 3.47 16.63
C ALA A 226 1.57 3.59 15.48
N MET A 227 1.11 3.91 14.27
CA MET A 227 1.98 4.16 13.11
C MET A 227 3.01 5.27 13.36
N ALA A 228 2.60 6.37 13.99
CA ALA A 228 3.51 7.46 14.33
C ALA A 228 4.56 7.03 15.36
N VAL A 229 4.15 6.28 16.40
CA VAL A 229 5.06 5.73 17.42
C VAL A 229 6.04 4.75 16.77
N THR A 230 5.56 3.87 15.90
CA THR A 230 6.39 2.92 15.14
C THR A 230 7.45 3.65 14.33
N LEU A 231 7.09 4.73 13.61
CA LEU A 231 8.07 5.56 12.89
C LEU A 231 9.13 6.17 13.81
N VAL A 232 8.72 6.73 14.95
CA VAL A 232 9.64 7.36 15.92
C VAL A 232 10.56 6.32 16.55
N VAL A 233 10.01 5.20 17.05
CA VAL A 233 10.76 4.15 17.74
C VAL A 233 11.77 3.52 16.79
N CYS A 234 11.36 3.15 15.57
CA CYS A 234 12.28 2.60 14.58
C CYS A 234 13.30 3.63 14.09
N GLY A 235 12.94 4.91 14.00
CA GLY A 235 13.88 5.99 13.70
C GLY A 235 14.94 6.19 14.78
N VAL A 236 14.56 6.13 16.06
CA VAL A 236 15.49 6.14 17.20
C VAL A 236 16.37 4.88 17.17
N ALA A 237 15.78 3.71 16.91
CA ALA A 237 16.52 2.45 16.78
C ALA A 237 17.58 2.54 15.67
N ALA A 238 17.24 3.13 14.53
CA ALA A 238 18.20 3.40 13.45
C ALA A 238 19.33 4.33 13.91
N ALA A 239 19.01 5.42 14.62
CA ALA A 239 19.98 6.39 15.10
C ALA A 239 20.98 5.82 16.13
N VAL A 240 20.57 4.81 16.91
CA VAL A 240 21.45 4.10 17.86
C VAL A 240 22.14 2.87 17.25
N GLY A 241 22.00 2.63 15.95
CA GLY A 241 22.69 1.55 15.23
C GLY A 241 22.07 0.16 15.39
N PHE A 242 20.78 0.05 15.72
CA PHE A 242 20.08 -1.24 15.75
C PHE A 242 19.85 -1.75 14.33
N GLY A 243 20.61 -2.77 13.91
CA GLY A 243 20.64 -3.28 12.53
C GLY A 243 19.26 -3.49 11.86
N PRO A 244 18.37 -4.35 12.42
CA PRO A 244 17.12 -4.72 11.75
C PRO A 244 15.99 -3.68 11.95
N TRP A 245 16.30 -2.42 12.25
CA TRP A 245 15.29 -1.38 12.48
C TRP A 245 14.29 -1.26 11.32
N LEU A 246 14.76 -1.40 10.07
CA LEU A 246 13.95 -1.27 8.86
C LEU A 246 13.03 -2.47 8.67
N PHE A 247 13.48 -3.68 9.00
CA PHE A 247 12.63 -4.88 9.05
C PHE A 247 11.47 -4.67 10.02
N PHE A 248 11.76 -4.26 11.25
CA PHE A 248 10.70 -4.02 12.24
C PHE A 248 9.77 -2.89 11.84
N LEU A 249 10.30 -1.80 11.27
CA LEU A 249 9.48 -0.71 10.74
C LEU A 249 8.47 -1.22 9.72
N GLN A 250 8.93 -1.99 8.72
CA GLN A 250 8.06 -2.50 7.65
C GLN A 250 7.04 -3.51 8.19
N VAL A 251 7.46 -4.45 9.05
CA VAL A 251 6.55 -5.46 9.64
C VAL A 251 5.49 -4.79 10.51
N LEU A 252 5.86 -3.83 11.35
CA LEU A 252 4.93 -3.14 12.25
C LEU A 252 3.94 -2.29 11.47
N LEU A 253 4.40 -1.47 10.51
CA LEU A 253 3.49 -0.66 9.67
C LEU A 253 2.53 -1.52 8.84
N ILE A 254 2.99 -2.66 8.30
CA ILE A 254 2.14 -3.61 7.60
C ILE A 254 1.13 -4.26 8.56
N GLY A 255 1.56 -4.64 9.77
CA GLY A 255 0.69 -5.19 10.80
C GLY A 255 -0.40 -4.21 11.25
N GLU A 256 -0.04 -2.95 11.49
CA GLU A 256 -0.97 -1.87 11.82
C GLU A 256 -1.97 -1.60 10.68
N PHE A 257 -1.52 -1.69 9.44
CA PHE A 257 -2.41 -1.62 8.28
C PHE A 257 -3.40 -2.79 8.23
N VAL A 258 -2.98 -4.00 8.57
CA VAL A 258 -3.88 -5.16 8.71
C VAL A 258 -4.90 -4.94 9.83
N VAL A 259 -4.50 -4.36 10.97
CA VAL A 259 -5.41 -3.99 12.06
C VAL A 259 -6.45 -2.97 11.57
N PHE A 260 -6.02 -1.93 10.86
CA PHE A 260 -6.90 -0.95 10.23
C PHE A 260 -7.96 -1.60 9.32
N TRP A 261 -7.53 -2.50 8.43
CA TRP A 261 -8.45 -3.22 7.53
C TRP A 261 -9.39 -4.16 8.28
N SER A 262 -8.90 -4.80 9.35
CA SER A 262 -9.71 -5.68 10.18
C SER A 262 -10.86 -4.90 10.84
N PHE A 263 -10.59 -3.70 11.37
CA PHE A 263 -11.62 -2.82 11.89
C PHE A 263 -12.66 -2.44 10.84
N GLN A 264 -12.23 -2.01 9.65
CA GLN A 264 -13.17 -1.70 8.57
C GLN A 264 -13.99 -2.92 8.15
N THR A 265 -13.37 -4.10 8.09
CA THR A 265 -14.02 -5.37 7.68
C THR A 265 -15.12 -5.76 8.66
N ASN A 266 -14.85 -5.65 9.96
CA ASN A 266 -15.85 -5.95 11.00
C ASN A 266 -17.04 -4.97 10.95
N GLU A 267 -16.79 -3.68 10.74
CA GLU A 267 -17.87 -2.69 10.55
C GLU A 267 -18.76 -3.02 9.34
N LEU A 268 -18.16 -3.51 8.26
CA LEU A 268 -18.92 -3.87 7.05
C LEU A 268 -19.70 -5.16 7.25
N ARG A 269 -19.16 -6.13 8.00
CA ARG A 269 -19.87 -7.37 8.37
C ARG A 269 -21.12 -7.08 9.18
N GLY A 270 -21.03 -6.26 10.23
CA GLY A 270 -22.20 -5.91 11.05
C GLY A 270 -23.34 -5.29 10.23
N LYS A 271 -22.99 -4.50 9.20
CA LYS A 271 -23.97 -3.93 8.24
C LYS A 271 -24.60 -4.98 7.31
N VAL A 272 -23.97 -6.13 7.09
CA VAL A 272 -24.49 -7.24 6.27
C VAL A 272 -25.32 -8.20 7.11
N THR A 273 -24.88 -8.53 8.33
CA THR A 273 -25.57 -9.50 9.22
C THR A 273 -26.76 -8.90 9.96
N GLY A 274 -26.92 -7.58 9.96
CA GLY A 274 -27.99 -6.90 10.69
C GLY A 274 -27.73 -6.78 12.20
N GLU A 275 -26.54 -7.16 12.67
CA GLU A 275 -26.07 -6.89 14.02
C GLU A 275 -25.67 -5.40 14.12
N GLN A 276 -26.68 -4.54 14.29
CA GLN A 276 -26.49 -3.21 14.86
C GLN A 276 -27.26 -3.13 16.17
N ALA A 277 -26.52 -3.27 17.28
CA ALA A 277 -26.85 -2.73 18.59
C ALA A 277 -25.60 -2.01 19.11
#